data_AF-A0A258Z8K5-F1
#
_entry.id   AF-A0A258Z8K5-F1
#
_cell.length_a   1.000
_cell.length_b   1.000
_cell.length_c   1.000
_cell.angle_alpha   90.00
_cell.angle_beta   90.00
_cell.angle_gamma   90.00
#
_symmetry.space_group_name_H-M   'P 1'
#
loop_
_entity.id
_entity.type
_entity.pdbx_description
1 polymer ?
#
loop_
_entity_poly.entity_id
_entity_poly.type
_entity_poly.pdbx_seq_one_letter_code
_entity_poly.pdbx_strand_id
1 'polypeptide(L)'
;PFFEGSFYGIEDSSDSLREIARLLIERGAPEELMTRTEAVIAREEAKAWAAIASYKPRFKGKKVLLITGGVKSWSVVAALQEAGLELVGTSVKKSTKEDKERIKELMGQDAHMIDDMTPREMYKMLKDAKADIMLSGGRSQFIALKASMPWLDINQERHHAYMGYVGMVKLVEEIDKALYNPIWEQVRKAAPWEVAGTNWQAVAMAQMDAEAAALAADPVAAEAARRAKKICNCKSVDLGTIEDAIAAHGLTDVEGVRTRTNASGGCGACSERIDDILASVAVTAVPALQAAE
;
A
#
# COMPACT_ATOMS: atom_id res chain seq x y z
N PRO A 1 26.05 14.88 0.90
CA PRO A 1 25.26 14.04 1.82
C PRO A 1 23.80 14.08 1.37
N PHE A 2 23.05 13.02 1.62
CA PHE A 2 21.60 13.01 1.47
C PHE A 2 21.00 12.39 2.73
N PHE A 3 19.76 12.75 3.04
CA PHE A 3 18.95 12.08 4.05
C PHE A 3 17.56 11.84 3.45
N GLU A 4 16.84 10.88 4.01
CA GLU A 4 15.47 10.58 3.62
C GLU A 4 14.53 11.10 4.71
N GLY A 5 13.53 11.90 4.33
CA GLY A 5 12.55 12.48 5.23
C GLY A 5 11.17 12.56 4.58
N SER A 6 10.13 12.64 5.40
CA SER A 6 8.74 12.73 4.99
C SER A 6 8.17 14.10 5.35
N PHE A 7 7.42 14.70 4.44
CA PHE A 7 6.56 15.84 4.74
C PHE A 7 5.08 15.46 4.58
N TYR A 8 4.75 14.17 4.74
CA TYR A 8 3.38 13.71 4.90
C TYR A 8 3.18 13.40 6.37
N GLY A 9 2.28 14.11 7.04
CA GLY A 9 2.14 14.05 8.50
C GLY A 9 2.70 15.30 9.18
N ILE A 10 2.17 15.59 10.36
CA ILE A 10 2.57 16.71 11.21
C ILE A 10 3.93 16.40 11.84
N GLU A 11 4.09 15.23 12.46
CA GLU A 11 5.31 14.87 13.20
C GLU A 11 6.46 14.58 12.22
N ASP A 12 6.18 13.85 11.15
CA ASP A 12 7.12 13.59 10.04
C ASP A 12 7.70 14.90 9.47
N SER A 13 6.85 15.91 9.27
CA SER A 13 7.27 17.22 8.78
C SER A 13 8.21 17.91 9.78
N SER A 14 7.91 17.82 11.08
CA SER A 14 8.74 18.37 12.15
C SER A 14 10.10 17.69 12.21
N ASP A 15 10.13 16.37 12.13
CA ASP A 15 11.37 15.59 12.18
C ASP A 15 12.24 15.84 10.95
N SER A 16 11.64 15.96 9.77
CA SER A 16 12.36 16.37 8.56
C SER A 16 12.98 17.75 8.70
N LEU A 17 12.29 18.71 9.33
CA LEU A 17 12.83 20.05 9.57
C LEU A 17 13.99 20.03 10.58
N ARG A 18 13.88 19.26 11.66
CA ARG A 18 14.95 19.07 12.65
C ARG A 18 16.18 18.46 11.99
N GLU A 19 16.01 17.45 11.16
CA GLU A 19 17.10 16.76 10.50
C GLU A 19 17.80 17.66 9.49
N ILE A 20 17.05 18.42 8.70
CA ILE A 20 17.62 19.46 7.81
C ILE A 20 18.44 20.47 8.62
N ALA A 21 17.90 20.97 9.74
CA ALA A 21 18.59 21.94 10.57
C ALA A 21 19.89 21.37 11.16
N ARG A 22 19.84 20.15 11.69
CA ARG A 22 21.01 19.42 12.21
C ARG A 22 22.10 19.29 11.15
N LEU A 23 21.75 18.81 9.95
CA LEU A 23 22.69 18.61 8.84
C LEU A 23 23.31 19.92 8.36
N LEU A 24 22.56 21.03 8.36
CA LEU A 24 23.08 22.34 8.00
C LEU A 24 24.05 22.88 9.05
N ILE A 25 23.75 22.70 10.34
CA ILE A 25 24.63 23.12 11.44
C ILE A 25 25.96 22.36 11.37
N GLU A 26 25.93 21.05 11.12
CA GLU A 26 27.15 20.24 10.91
C GLU A 26 28.02 20.73 9.74
N ARG A 27 27.43 21.47 8.80
CA ARG A 27 28.12 22.07 7.65
C ARG A 27 28.56 23.52 7.88
N GLY A 28 28.38 24.04 9.09
CA GLY A 28 28.82 25.38 9.49
C GLY A 28 27.71 26.44 9.48
N ALA A 29 26.43 26.05 9.40
CA ALA A 29 25.35 27.00 9.67
C ALA A 29 25.34 27.38 11.18
N PRO A 30 24.85 28.59 11.54
CA PRO A 30 24.78 29.01 12.93
C PRO A 30 23.93 28.06 13.79
N GLU A 31 24.38 27.74 15.01
CA GLU A 31 23.65 26.86 15.96
C GLU A 31 22.24 27.37 16.30
N GLU A 32 22.03 28.70 16.26
CA GLU A 32 20.72 29.33 16.45
C GLU A 32 19.66 28.84 15.43
N LEU A 33 20.09 28.28 14.28
CA LEU A 33 19.18 27.69 13.30
C LEU A 33 18.26 26.65 13.94
N MET A 34 18.75 25.84 14.87
CA MET A 34 17.92 24.85 15.57
C MET A 34 16.83 25.52 16.41
N THR A 35 17.17 26.60 17.12
CA THR A 35 16.18 27.37 17.92
C THR A 35 15.08 27.95 17.04
N ARG A 36 15.44 28.46 15.86
CA ARG A 36 14.48 28.99 14.88
C ARG A 36 13.61 27.88 14.28
N THR A 37 14.18 26.70 14.04
CA THR A 37 13.45 25.53 13.56
C THR A 37 12.41 25.08 14.57
N GLU A 38 12.78 24.90 15.84
CA GLU A 38 11.83 24.52 16.90
C GLU A 38 10.72 25.57 17.10
N ALA A 39 11.04 26.87 16.98
CA ALA A 39 10.03 27.93 17.03
C ALA A 39 9.00 27.83 15.90
N VAL A 40 9.43 27.42 14.69
CA VAL A 40 8.52 27.19 13.56
C VAL A 40 7.70 25.92 13.79
N ILE A 41 8.34 24.83 14.24
CA ILE A 41 7.68 23.55 14.52
C ILE A 41 6.56 23.75 15.55
N ALA A 42 6.88 24.30 16.72
CA ALA A 42 5.90 24.51 17.78
C ALA A 42 4.70 25.36 17.31
N ARG A 43 4.97 26.39 16.49
CA ARG A 43 3.92 27.26 15.93
C ARG A 43 3.03 26.52 14.94
N GLU A 44 3.61 25.76 14.01
CA GLU A 44 2.85 25.10 12.94
C GLU A 44 2.16 23.82 13.41
N GLU A 45 2.77 23.03 14.29
CA GLU A 45 2.14 21.88 14.94
C GLU A 45 0.90 22.32 15.72
N ALA A 46 1.01 23.36 16.56
CA ALA A 46 -0.12 23.85 17.35
C ALA A 46 -1.32 24.22 16.46
N LYS A 47 -1.07 24.86 15.31
CA LYS A 47 -2.12 25.19 14.32
C LYS A 47 -2.69 23.94 13.67
N ALA A 48 -1.83 23.02 13.23
CA ALA A 48 -2.25 21.81 12.51
C ALA A 48 -3.07 20.88 13.41
N TRP A 49 -2.60 20.62 14.63
CA TRP A 49 -3.32 19.81 15.61
C TRP A 49 -4.66 20.42 15.98
N ALA A 50 -4.73 21.73 16.23
CA ALA A 50 -5.98 22.42 16.50
C ALA A 50 -6.96 22.31 15.32
N ALA A 51 -6.47 22.44 14.08
CA ALA A 51 -7.30 22.35 12.89
C ALA A 51 -7.85 20.93 12.66
N ILE A 52 -7.07 19.88 12.93
CA ILE A 52 -7.53 18.50 12.72
C ILE A 52 -8.27 17.89 13.93
N ALA A 53 -8.23 18.54 15.09
CA ALA A 53 -8.80 18.02 16.34
C ALA A 53 -10.29 17.64 16.21
N SER A 54 -11.06 18.43 15.47
CA SER A 54 -12.50 18.20 15.28
C SER A 54 -12.84 16.94 14.46
N TYR A 55 -11.89 16.45 13.65
CA TYR A 55 -12.09 15.26 12.81
C TYR A 55 -11.78 13.95 13.55
N LYS A 56 -10.88 13.95 14.54
CA LYS A 56 -10.47 12.73 15.27
C LYS A 56 -11.65 11.88 15.78
N PRO A 57 -12.70 12.45 16.41
CA PRO A 57 -13.85 11.66 16.84
C PRO A 57 -14.62 11.00 15.68
N ARG A 58 -14.64 11.65 14.51
CA ARG A 58 -15.30 11.16 13.29
C ARG A 58 -14.49 10.08 12.59
N PHE A 59 -13.18 10.03 12.82
CA PHE A 59 -12.29 9.04 12.20
C PHE A 59 -12.05 7.81 13.07
N LYS A 60 -12.43 7.85 14.35
CA LYS A 60 -12.29 6.70 15.25
C LYS A 60 -12.92 5.44 14.66
N GLY A 61 -12.10 4.39 14.50
CA GLY A 61 -12.52 3.10 13.96
C GLY A 61 -12.72 3.07 12.44
N LYS A 62 -12.38 4.15 11.73
CA LYS A 62 -12.48 4.21 10.27
C LYS A 62 -11.26 3.58 9.63
N LYS A 63 -11.52 2.65 8.72
CA LYS A 63 -10.53 1.79 8.07
C LYS A 63 -10.19 2.30 6.68
N VAL A 64 -8.90 2.41 6.37
CA VAL A 64 -8.39 2.92 5.11
C VAL A 64 -7.65 1.81 4.36
N LEU A 65 -8.00 1.64 3.08
CA LEU A 65 -7.21 0.86 2.13
C LEU A 65 -6.32 1.81 1.32
N LEU A 66 -5.00 1.69 1.46
CA LEU A 66 -4.04 2.54 0.77
C LEU A 66 -3.42 1.81 -0.44
N ILE A 67 -3.87 2.12 -1.65
CA ILE A 67 -3.30 1.55 -2.88
C ILE A 67 -2.40 2.59 -3.55
N THR A 68 -1.18 2.70 -3.05
CA THR A 68 -0.11 3.50 -3.64
C THR A 68 1.16 2.67 -3.83
N GLY A 69 2.22 3.26 -4.36
CA GLY A 69 3.50 2.58 -4.50
C GLY A 69 4.68 3.49 -4.17
N GLY A 70 5.85 2.89 -3.97
CA GLY A 70 7.07 3.60 -3.59
C GLY A 70 6.95 4.24 -2.21
N VAL A 71 7.71 5.31 -2.01
CA VAL A 71 7.84 6.05 -0.74
C VAL A 71 6.51 6.58 -0.15
N LYS A 72 5.45 6.70 -0.96
CA LYS A 72 4.13 7.11 -0.47
C LYS A 72 3.45 6.05 0.40
N SER A 73 3.84 4.79 0.24
CA SER A 73 3.17 3.66 0.90
C SER A 73 3.46 3.60 2.40
N TRP A 74 4.55 4.21 2.88
CA TRP A 74 4.83 4.37 4.31
C TRP A 74 4.54 5.80 4.81
N SER A 75 4.96 6.84 4.07
CA SER A 75 4.81 8.23 4.52
C SER A 75 3.33 8.65 4.67
N VAL A 76 2.44 8.16 3.82
CA VAL A 76 1.00 8.41 3.97
C VAL A 76 0.39 7.56 5.08
N VAL A 77 0.95 6.39 5.41
CA VAL A 77 0.46 5.56 6.52
C VAL A 77 0.60 6.29 7.85
N ALA A 78 1.78 6.86 8.12
CA ALA A 78 2.02 7.66 9.32
C ALA A 78 1.02 8.83 9.42
N ALA A 79 0.85 9.59 8.34
CA ALA A 79 -0.10 10.70 8.28
C ALA A 79 -1.56 10.25 8.59
N LEU A 80 -2.00 9.11 8.03
CA LEU A 80 -3.35 8.60 8.30
C LEU A 80 -3.53 8.17 9.76
N GLN A 81 -2.52 7.56 10.37
CA GLN A 81 -2.54 7.19 11.79
C GLN A 81 -2.59 8.41 12.71
N GLU A 82 -1.82 9.46 12.43
CA GLU A 82 -1.89 10.75 13.16
C GLU A 82 -3.30 11.36 13.13
N ALA A 83 -4.01 11.22 12.00
CA ALA A 83 -5.40 11.65 11.86
C ALA A 83 -6.41 10.78 12.63
N GLY A 84 -5.99 9.62 13.14
CA GLY A 84 -6.82 8.68 13.89
C GLY A 84 -7.53 7.63 13.02
N LEU A 85 -7.02 7.36 11.82
CA LEU A 85 -7.52 6.33 10.91
C LEU A 85 -6.75 5.02 11.08
N GLU A 86 -7.42 3.89 10.88
CA GLU A 86 -6.83 2.55 10.93
C GLU A 86 -6.51 2.07 9.52
N LEU A 87 -5.34 1.48 9.31
CA LEU A 87 -4.97 0.91 8.00
C LEU A 87 -5.32 -0.58 7.97
N VAL A 88 -6.05 -1.01 6.95
CA VAL A 88 -6.38 -2.44 6.77
C VAL A 88 -5.53 -3.13 5.72
N GLY A 89 -4.90 -2.35 4.84
CA GLY A 89 -3.97 -2.85 3.86
C GLY A 89 -3.28 -1.73 3.11
N THR A 90 -2.07 -2.02 2.63
CA THR A 90 -1.32 -1.12 1.75
C THR A 90 -0.67 -1.89 0.61
N SER A 91 -0.54 -1.25 -0.55
CA SER A 91 0.18 -1.83 -1.68
C SER A 91 1.69 -1.64 -1.54
N VAL A 92 2.45 -2.73 -1.73
CA VAL A 92 3.93 -2.76 -1.67
C VAL A 92 4.59 -2.99 -3.03
N LYS A 93 3.80 -2.98 -4.12
CA LYS A 93 4.23 -3.33 -5.50
C LYS A 93 5.49 -2.62 -6.00
N LYS A 94 5.74 -1.41 -5.50
CA LYS A 94 6.85 -0.54 -5.93
C LYS A 94 7.69 -0.04 -4.75
N SER A 95 7.55 -0.69 -3.60
CA SER A 95 8.25 -0.35 -2.37
C SER A 95 9.58 -1.09 -2.33
N THR A 96 10.65 -0.41 -1.92
CA THR A 96 11.94 -1.08 -1.68
C THR A 96 11.84 -2.04 -0.50
N LYS A 97 12.90 -2.80 -0.24
CA LYS A 97 12.95 -3.69 0.93
C LYS A 97 12.83 -2.89 2.24
N GLU A 98 13.54 -1.77 2.32
CA GLU A 98 13.54 -0.87 3.46
C GLU A 98 12.15 -0.23 3.67
N ASP A 99 11.48 0.18 2.58
CA ASP A 99 10.10 0.67 2.64
C ASP A 99 9.15 -0.42 3.19
N LYS A 100 9.28 -1.67 2.73
CA LYS A 100 8.45 -2.79 3.21
C LYS A 100 8.67 -3.05 4.70
N GLU A 101 9.89 -2.94 5.20
CA GLU A 101 10.21 -3.09 6.62
C GLU A 101 9.58 -1.96 7.46
N ARG A 102 9.71 -0.70 7.04
CA ARG A 102 9.04 0.44 7.70
C ARG A 102 7.52 0.30 7.71
N ILE A 103 6.94 -0.18 6.61
CA ILE A 103 5.48 -0.44 6.52
C ILE A 103 5.05 -1.49 7.54
N LYS A 104 5.81 -2.58 7.69
CA LYS A 104 5.50 -3.63 8.69
C LYS A 104 5.54 -3.09 10.12
N GLU A 105 6.52 -2.25 10.43
CA GLU A 105 6.64 -1.60 11.74
C GLU A 105 5.45 -0.68 12.01
N LEU A 106 5.07 0.15 11.02
CA LEU A 106 3.95 1.09 11.16
C LEU A 106 2.59 0.40 11.22
N MET A 107 2.38 -0.65 10.44
CA MET A 107 1.07 -1.29 10.30
C MET A 107 0.76 -2.37 11.36
N GLY A 108 1.76 -2.89 12.07
CA GLY A 108 1.58 -3.98 13.02
C GLY A 108 1.18 -5.32 12.35
N GLN A 109 0.81 -6.32 13.15
CA GLN A 109 0.58 -7.70 12.67
C GLN A 109 -0.71 -7.91 11.86
N ASP A 110 -1.66 -6.97 11.90
CA ASP A 110 -3.02 -7.18 11.37
C ASP A 110 -3.24 -6.65 9.93
N ALA A 111 -2.27 -5.93 9.35
CA ALA A 111 -2.47 -5.29 8.08
C ALA A 111 -1.93 -6.07 6.88
N HIS A 112 -2.71 -6.08 5.80
CA HIS A 112 -2.41 -6.89 4.62
C HIS A 112 -1.53 -6.10 3.65
N MET A 113 -0.29 -6.55 3.45
CA MET A 113 0.57 -6.04 2.38
C MET A 113 0.16 -6.67 1.04
N ILE A 114 -0.14 -5.83 0.05
CA ILE A 114 -0.67 -6.24 -1.24
C ILE A 114 0.40 -6.00 -2.32
N ASP A 115 0.96 -7.07 -2.90
CA ASP A 115 1.97 -6.95 -3.96
C ASP A 115 1.35 -6.69 -5.34
N ASP A 116 0.32 -7.46 -5.71
CA ASP A 116 -0.49 -7.18 -6.89
C ASP A 116 -1.94 -7.51 -6.62
N MET A 117 -2.84 -6.70 -7.19
CA MET A 117 -4.27 -6.89 -7.05
C MET A 117 -4.95 -6.55 -8.35
N THR A 118 -5.65 -7.53 -8.91
CA THR A 118 -6.47 -7.32 -10.10
C THR A 118 -7.66 -6.42 -9.76
N PRO A 119 -8.24 -5.72 -10.74
CA PRO A 119 -9.45 -4.93 -10.51
C PRO A 119 -10.62 -5.71 -9.91
N ARG A 120 -10.74 -7.01 -10.23
CA ARG A 120 -11.77 -7.89 -9.67
C ARG A 120 -11.53 -8.16 -8.18
N GLU A 121 -10.31 -8.56 -7.81
CA GLU A 121 -9.94 -8.78 -6.40
C GLU A 121 -10.11 -7.51 -5.57
N MET A 122 -9.71 -6.36 -6.12
CA MET A 122 -9.92 -5.06 -5.48
C MET A 122 -11.40 -4.77 -5.28
N TYR A 123 -12.23 -4.98 -6.30
CA TYR A 123 -13.67 -4.81 -6.18
C TYR A 123 -14.27 -5.68 -5.07
N LYS A 124 -13.89 -6.97 -5.02
CA LYS A 124 -14.36 -7.90 -4.00
C LYS A 124 -13.91 -7.48 -2.60
N MET A 125 -12.64 -7.14 -2.42
CA MET A 125 -12.12 -6.64 -1.14
C MET A 125 -12.87 -5.41 -0.62
N LEU A 126 -13.19 -4.47 -1.52
CA LEU A 126 -13.97 -3.28 -1.17
C LEU A 126 -15.42 -3.63 -0.82
N LYS A 127 -16.03 -4.60 -1.52
CA LYS A 127 -17.40 -5.06 -1.24
C LYS A 127 -17.54 -5.86 0.04
N ASP A 128 -16.54 -6.65 0.38
CA ASP A 128 -16.48 -7.42 1.64
C ASP A 128 -16.26 -6.50 2.87
N ALA A 129 -16.33 -5.17 2.69
CA ALA A 129 -16.40 -4.13 3.71
C ALA A 129 -15.21 -4.09 4.69
N LYS A 130 -14.01 -4.47 4.23
CA LYS A 130 -12.80 -4.36 5.06
C LYS A 130 -12.32 -2.92 5.26
N ALA A 131 -12.76 -1.97 4.44
CA ALA A 131 -12.38 -0.55 4.53
C ALA A 131 -13.60 0.38 4.44
N ASP A 132 -13.49 1.57 5.02
CA ASP A 132 -14.46 2.67 4.90
C ASP A 132 -14.11 3.63 3.75
N ILE A 133 -12.84 3.71 3.35
CA ILE A 133 -12.36 4.56 2.26
C ILE A 133 -11.13 3.94 1.59
N MET A 134 -10.99 4.15 0.28
CA MET A 134 -9.79 3.82 -0.48
C MET A 134 -9.02 5.07 -0.89
N LEU A 135 -7.72 5.12 -0.56
CA LEU A 135 -6.79 6.14 -1.06
C LEU A 135 -5.91 5.52 -2.13
N SER A 136 -5.96 6.05 -3.36
CA SER A 136 -5.17 5.50 -4.46
C SER A 136 -4.96 6.50 -5.59
N GLY A 137 -4.71 6.06 -6.83
CA GLY A 137 -4.68 6.94 -8.01
C GLY A 137 -5.84 6.67 -8.98
N GLY A 138 -6.09 7.62 -9.88
CA GLY A 138 -7.22 7.64 -10.83
C GLY A 138 -7.54 6.33 -11.56
N ARG A 139 -6.53 5.51 -11.89
CA ARG A 139 -6.75 4.19 -12.53
C ARG A 139 -7.64 3.22 -11.73
N SER A 140 -7.73 3.40 -10.42
CA SER A 140 -8.54 2.58 -9.52
C SER A 140 -9.79 3.28 -8.97
N GLN A 141 -9.99 4.55 -9.31
CA GLN A 141 -11.13 5.35 -8.87
C GLN A 141 -12.46 4.65 -9.15
N PHE A 142 -12.69 4.28 -10.42
CA PHE A 142 -13.97 3.69 -10.83
C PHE A 142 -14.23 2.31 -10.24
N ILE A 143 -13.19 1.60 -9.78
CA ILE A 143 -13.35 0.33 -9.08
C ILE A 143 -14.01 0.58 -7.72
N ALA A 144 -13.48 1.53 -6.95
CA ALA A 144 -14.08 1.93 -5.66
C ALA A 144 -15.47 2.51 -5.81
N LEU A 145 -15.69 3.40 -6.79
CA LEU A 145 -17.00 4.00 -7.00
C LEU A 145 -18.05 2.95 -7.41
N LYS A 146 -17.71 1.96 -8.26
CA LYS A 146 -18.59 0.83 -8.57
C LYS A 146 -18.86 -0.08 -7.36
N ALA A 147 -17.94 -0.11 -6.40
CA ALA A 147 -18.14 -0.78 -5.12
C ALA A 147 -18.99 0.06 -4.14
N SER A 148 -19.40 1.28 -4.51
CA SER A 148 -20.07 2.26 -3.65
C SER A 148 -19.23 2.65 -2.43
N MET A 149 -17.91 2.73 -2.64
CA MET A 149 -16.90 3.04 -1.62
C MET A 149 -16.35 4.46 -1.81
N PRO A 150 -16.21 5.25 -0.73
CA PRO A 150 -15.44 6.48 -0.73
C PRO A 150 -14.04 6.31 -1.32
N TRP A 151 -13.61 7.30 -2.08
CA TRP A 151 -12.31 7.29 -2.75
C TRP A 151 -11.67 8.67 -2.73
N LEU A 152 -10.35 8.70 -2.55
CA LEU A 152 -9.54 9.91 -2.63
C LEU A 152 -8.26 9.67 -3.44
N ASP A 153 -7.96 10.58 -4.36
CA ASP A 153 -6.69 10.56 -5.10
C ASP A 153 -5.53 11.07 -4.23
N ILE A 154 -4.51 10.23 -4.03
CA ILE A 154 -3.26 10.55 -3.32
C ILE A 154 -2.04 10.61 -4.27
N ASN A 155 -2.28 10.43 -5.56
CA ASN A 155 -1.31 10.32 -6.64
C ASN A 155 -1.29 11.57 -7.52
N GLN A 156 -1.16 11.40 -8.85
CA GLN A 156 -0.73 12.46 -9.77
C GLN A 156 -1.89 13.38 -10.19
N GLU A 157 -3.12 12.90 -10.11
CA GLU A 157 -4.32 13.62 -10.61
C GLU A 157 -5.04 14.39 -9.49
N ARG A 158 -4.45 14.41 -8.28
CA ARG A 158 -5.00 15.14 -7.14
C ARG A 158 -5.04 16.65 -7.41
N HIS A 159 -6.13 17.28 -6.98
CA HIS A 159 -6.31 18.73 -7.07
C HIS A 159 -5.71 19.50 -5.87
N HIS A 160 -5.40 18.80 -4.79
CA HIS A 160 -4.93 19.39 -3.54
C HIS A 160 -3.51 18.93 -3.19
N ALA A 161 -2.73 19.85 -2.63
CA ALA A 161 -1.44 19.53 -2.02
C ALA A 161 -1.66 19.01 -0.59
N TYR A 162 -0.99 17.91 -0.26
CA TYR A 162 -1.11 17.24 1.05
C TYR A 162 0.18 17.23 1.86
N MET A 163 1.21 17.93 1.38
CA MET A 163 2.52 18.00 2.02
C MET A 163 2.56 19.11 3.09
N GLY A 164 3.31 18.87 4.16
CA GLY A 164 3.53 19.78 5.27
C GLY A 164 2.30 19.94 6.16
N TYR A 165 2.42 20.78 7.19
CA TYR A 165 1.35 21.04 8.16
C TYR A 165 0.01 21.42 7.52
N VAL A 166 0.01 22.36 6.57
CA VAL A 166 -1.21 22.81 5.86
C VAL A 166 -1.76 21.71 4.96
N GLY A 167 -0.90 20.98 4.27
CA GLY A 167 -1.32 19.87 3.42
C GLY A 167 -1.93 18.73 4.22
N MET A 168 -1.43 18.47 5.43
CA MET A 168 -1.99 17.45 6.32
C MET A 168 -3.40 17.83 6.78
N VAL A 169 -3.62 19.09 7.15
CA VAL A 169 -4.98 19.60 7.44
C VAL A 169 -5.90 19.41 6.22
N LYS A 170 -5.40 19.71 5.03
CA LYS A 170 -6.18 19.56 3.80
C LYS A 170 -6.50 18.10 3.48
N LEU A 171 -5.57 17.18 3.71
CA LEU A 171 -5.78 15.75 3.53
C LEU A 171 -6.92 15.25 4.43
N VAL A 172 -6.89 15.61 5.71
CA VAL A 172 -7.93 15.27 6.69
C VAL A 172 -9.29 15.82 6.28
N GLU A 173 -9.34 17.09 5.86
CA GLU A 173 -10.57 17.73 5.36
C GLU A 173 -11.18 16.96 4.17
N GLU A 174 -10.36 16.58 3.19
CA GLU A 174 -10.84 15.86 2.01
C GLU A 174 -11.22 14.40 2.30
N ILE A 175 -10.55 13.74 3.25
CA ILE A 175 -10.96 12.41 3.73
C ILE A 175 -12.34 12.50 4.41
N ASP A 176 -12.57 13.50 5.26
CA ASP A 176 -13.88 13.67 5.92
C ASP A 176 -15.00 13.90 4.90
N LYS A 177 -14.78 14.79 3.93
CA LYS A 177 -15.74 15.03 2.85
C LYS A 177 -16.02 13.77 2.04
N ALA A 178 -14.99 12.99 1.72
CA ALA A 178 -15.15 11.76 0.96
C ALA A 178 -15.92 10.72 1.77
N LEU A 179 -15.59 10.51 3.05
CA LEU A 179 -16.25 9.53 3.93
C LEU A 179 -17.72 9.85 4.16
N TYR A 180 -18.03 11.13 4.42
CA TYR A 180 -19.35 11.55 4.90
C TYR A 180 -20.22 12.23 3.84
N ASN A 181 -19.87 12.06 2.55
CA ASN A 181 -20.70 12.57 1.48
C ASN A 181 -22.11 11.92 1.51
N PRO A 182 -23.20 12.71 1.50
CA PRO A 182 -24.56 12.17 1.57
C PRO A 182 -24.95 11.30 0.36
N ILE A 183 -24.18 11.35 -0.74
CA ILE A 183 -24.39 10.49 -1.90
C ILE A 183 -24.33 9.00 -1.53
N TRP A 184 -23.53 8.63 -0.53
CA TRP A 184 -23.35 7.23 -0.13
C TRP A 184 -24.63 6.59 0.39
N GLU A 185 -25.49 7.35 1.06
CA GLU A 185 -26.79 6.86 1.49
C GLU A 185 -27.69 6.56 0.29
N GLN A 186 -27.59 7.35 -0.78
CA GLN A 186 -28.40 7.19 -1.98
C GLN A 186 -27.93 6.01 -2.84
N VAL A 187 -26.62 5.92 -3.12
CA VAL A 187 -26.07 4.88 -4.03
C VAL A 187 -25.95 3.50 -3.38
N ARG A 188 -26.21 3.39 -2.08
CA ARG A 188 -26.26 2.11 -1.35
C ARG A 188 -27.69 1.62 -1.11
N LYS A 189 -28.71 2.43 -1.40
CA LYS A 189 -30.11 1.98 -1.40
C LYS A 189 -30.32 1.05 -2.59
N ALA A 190 -31.08 -0.02 -2.35
CA ALA A 190 -31.59 -0.83 -3.44
C ALA A 190 -32.43 0.03 -4.38
N ALA A 191 -32.30 -0.17 -5.68
CA ALA A 191 -33.14 0.54 -6.63
C ALA A 191 -34.61 0.10 -6.44
N PRO A 192 -35.60 0.99 -6.63
CA PRO A 192 -37.02 0.64 -6.42
C PRO A 192 -37.53 -0.54 -7.26
N TRP A 193 -36.85 -0.83 -8.37
CA TRP A 193 -37.16 -1.94 -9.28
C TRP A 193 -36.24 -3.16 -9.11
N GLU A 194 -35.31 -3.14 -8.15
CA GLU A 194 -34.46 -4.30 -7.88
C GLU A 194 -35.27 -5.39 -7.17
N VAL A 195 -35.27 -6.59 -7.76
CA VAL A 195 -35.69 -7.82 -7.07
C VAL A 195 -34.47 -8.37 -6.33
N ALA A 196 -34.65 -8.76 -5.06
CA ALA A 196 -33.58 -9.34 -4.26
C ALA A 196 -33.00 -10.58 -4.97
N GLY A 197 -31.68 -10.57 -5.18
CA GLY A 197 -30.95 -11.69 -5.81
C GLY A 197 -30.79 -11.62 -7.34
N THR A 198 -31.32 -10.62 -8.03
CA THR A 198 -31.19 -10.50 -9.51
C THR A 198 -30.31 -9.33 -9.98
N ASN A 199 -29.62 -8.61 -9.07
CA ASN A 199 -28.74 -7.54 -9.51
C ASN A 199 -27.40 -8.10 -10.05
N TRP A 200 -26.80 -7.35 -10.98
CA TRP A 200 -25.57 -7.78 -11.65
C TRP A 200 -24.39 -7.93 -10.68
N GLN A 201 -24.39 -7.21 -9.55
CA GLN A 201 -23.33 -7.28 -8.54
C GLN A 201 -23.35 -8.62 -7.82
N ALA A 202 -24.52 -9.09 -7.40
CA ALA A 202 -24.71 -10.38 -6.76
C ALA A 202 -24.31 -11.53 -7.69
N VAL A 203 -24.69 -11.44 -8.98
CA VAL A 203 -24.28 -12.42 -9.99
C VAL A 203 -22.76 -12.43 -10.18
N ALA A 204 -22.13 -11.25 -10.28
CA ALA A 204 -20.68 -11.14 -10.44
C ALA A 204 -19.93 -11.68 -9.20
N MET A 205 -20.40 -11.37 -7.99
CA MET A 205 -19.80 -11.87 -6.74
C MET A 205 -19.94 -13.39 -6.64
N ALA A 206 -21.12 -13.94 -6.90
CA ALA A 206 -21.35 -15.39 -6.87
C ALA A 206 -20.47 -16.14 -7.88
N GLN A 207 -20.29 -15.57 -9.08
CA GLN A 207 -19.36 -16.13 -10.06
C GLN A 207 -17.92 -16.12 -9.54
N MET A 208 -17.46 -15.01 -8.95
CA MET A 208 -16.12 -14.92 -8.39
C MET A 208 -15.91 -15.90 -7.21
N ASP A 209 -16.93 -16.09 -6.37
CA ASP A 209 -16.88 -17.06 -5.26
C ASP A 209 -16.82 -18.50 -5.78
N ALA A 210 -17.59 -18.81 -6.83
CA ALA A 210 -17.55 -20.13 -7.47
C ALA A 210 -16.20 -20.40 -8.14
N GLU A 211 -15.62 -19.43 -8.85
CA GLU A 211 -14.28 -19.53 -9.45
C GLU A 211 -13.21 -19.76 -8.37
N ALA A 212 -13.25 -19.01 -7.26
CA ALA A 212 -12.33 -19.17 -6.16
C ALA A 212 -12.49 -20.53 -5.45
N ALA A 213 -13.72 -20.99 -5.24
CA ALA A 213 -14.01 -22.29 -4.65
C ALA A 213 -13.54 -23.44 -5.55
N ALA A 214 -13.73 -23.33 -6.87
CA ALA A 214 -13.24 -24.32 -7.83
C ALA A 214 -11.71 -24.40 -7.81
N LEU A 215 -11.02 -23.26 -7.74
CA LEU A 215 -9.57 -23.22 -7.63
C LEU A 215 -9.07 -23.81 -6.31
N ALA A 216 -9.75 -23.51 -5.20
CA ALA A 216 -9.41 -24.07 -3.88
C ALA A 216 -9.66 -25.58 -3.79
N ALA A 217 -10.64 -26.10 -4.52
CA ALA A 217 -10.94 -27.53 -4.60
C ALA A 217 -9.95 -28.32 -5.48
N ASP A 218 -9.16 -27.63 -6.32
CA ASP A 218 -8.14 -28.23 -7.16
C ASP A 218 -6.76 -27.59 -6.88
N PRO A 219 -6.04 -28.11 -5.86
CA PRO A 219 -4.71 -27.63 -5.50
C PRO A 219 -3.69 -27.70 -6.65
N VAL A 220 -3.87 -28.64 -7.59
CA VAL A 220 -2.97 -28.81 -8.74
C VAL A 220 -3.19 -27.67 -9.74
N ALA A 221 -4.45 -27.35 -10.04
CA ALA A 221 -4.78 -26.21 -10.90
C ALA A 221 -4.40 -24.87 -10.24
N ALA A 222 -4.58 -24.74 -8.93
CA ALA A 222 -4.15 -23.56 -8.16
C ALA A 222 -2.64 -23.33 -8.28
N GLU A 223 -1.86 -24.39 -8.10
CA GLU A 223 -0.41 -24.34 -8.22
C GLU A 223 0.04 -24.07 -9.67
N ALA A 224 -0.61 -24.68 -10.66
CA ALA A 224 -0.34 -24.39 -12.07
C ALA A 224 -0.62 -22.92 -12.42
N ALA A 225 -1.73 -22.36 -11.94
CA ALA A 225 -2.08 -20.95 -12.15
C ALA A 225 -1.08 -20.00 -11.46
N ARG A 226 -0.65 -20.31 -10.23
CA ARG A 226 0.39 -19.57 -9.51
C ARG A 226 1.70 -19.55 -10.30
N ARG A 227 2.16 -20.73 -10.73
CA ARG A 227 3.41 -20.92 -11.49
C ARG A 227 3.37 -20.24 -12.85
N ALA A 228 2.21 -20.11 -13.49
CA ALA A 228 2.05 -19.43 -14.77
C ALA A 228 2.15 -17.88 -14.70
N LYS A 229 2.13 -17.28 -13.49
CA LYS A 229 2.20 -15.83 -13.32
C LYS A 229 3.51 -15.27 -13.89
N LYS A 230 3.41 -14.27 -14.78
CA LYS A 230 4.57 -13.65 -15.42
C LYS A 230 5.33 -12.76 -14.43
N ILE A 231 6.59 -13.12 -14.18
CA ILE A 231 7.51 -12.36 -13.34
C ILE A 231 8.30 -11.36 -14.20
N CYS A 232 8.80 -11.82 -15.36
CA CYS A 232 9.48 -10.98 -16.34
C CYS A 232 8.60 -10.75 -17.57
N ASN A 233 8.01 -9.56 -17.68
CA ASN A 233 7.15 -9.22 -18.82
C ASN A 233 7.94 -9.03 -20.13
N CYS A 234 9.17 -8.50 -20.09
CA CYS A 234 9.93 -8.22 -21.31
C CYS A 234 10.54 -9.46 -21.97
N LYS A 235 10.64 -10.57 -21.24
CA LYS A 235 11.13 -11.87 -21.74
C LYS A 235 10.09 -12.98 -21.59
N SER A 236 8.88 -12.63 -21.17
CA SER A 236 7.75 -13.55 -20.97
C SER A 236 8.06 -14.73 -20.04
N VAL A 237 8.91 -14.54 -19.03
CA VAL A 237 9.29 -15.58 -18.06
C VAL A 237 8.29 -15.61 -16.90
N ASP A 238 7.76 -16.78 -16.60
CA ASP A 238 6.85 -17.03 -15.48
C ASP A 238 7.56 -17.54 -14.23
N LEU A 239 6.81 -17.55 -13.13
CA LEU A 239 7.29 -17.92 -11.80
C LEU A 239 7.80 -19.37 -11.76
N GLY A 240 7.05 -20.31 -12.35
CA GLY A 240 7.42 -21.71 -12.39
C GLY A 240 8.78 -21.93 -13.07
N THR A 241 9.03 -21.25 -14.19
CA THR A 241 10.33 -21.31 -14.88
C THR A 241 11.50 -20.85 -13.99
N ILE A 242 11.28 -19.81 -13.17
CA ILE A 242 12.29 -19.28 -12.25
C ILE A 242 12.53 -20.25 -11.09
N GLU A 243 11.45 -20.76 -10.47
CA GLU A 243 11.54 -21.73 -9.38
C GLU A 243 12.22 -23.02 -9.82
N ASP A 244 11.91 -23.52 -11.01
CA ASP A 244 12.56 -24.70 -11.59
C ASP A 244 14.05 -24.48 -11.81
N ALA A 245 14.45 -23.30 -12.30
CA ALA A 245 15.86 -22.96 -12.49
C ALA A 245 16.61 -22.84 -11.16
N ILE A 246 15.98 -22.26 -10.13
CA ILE A 246 16.55 -22.16 -8.78
C ILE A 246 16.76 -23.55 -8.21
N ALA A 247 15.75 -24.41 -8.25
CA ALA A 247 15.81 -25.76 -7.71
C ALA A 247 16.82 -26.65 -8.47
N ALA A 248 16.82 -26.61 -9.80
CA ALA A 248 17.68 -27.46 -10.62
C ALA A 248 19.18 -27.07 -10.55
N HIS A 249 19.48 -25.81 -10.22
CA HIS A 249 20.85 -25.29 -10.27
C HIS A 249 21.35 -24.68 -8.96
N GLY A 250 20.56 -24.73 -7.88
CA GLY A 250 20.95 -24.19 -6.57
C GLY A 250 21.25 -22.69 -6.62
N LEU A 251 20.46 -21.93 -7.37
CA LEU A 251 20.72 -20.50 -7.59
C LEU A 251 20.42 -19.70 -6.31
N THR A 252 21.29 -18.74 -5.98
CA THR A 252 21.19 -17.93 -4.75
C THR A 252 21.17 -16.43 -5.03
N ASP A 253 21.31 -16.01 -6.29
CA ASP A 253 21.34 -14.62 -6.70
C ASP A 253 20.59 -14.38 -8.03
N VAL A 254 20.27 -13.11 -8.30
CA VAL A 254 19.56 -12.67 -9.51
C VAL A 254 20.37 -12.96 -10.77
N GLU A 255 21.70 -12.87 -10.71
CA GLU A 255 22.55 -13.09 -11.89
C GLU A 255 22.55 -14.57 -12.32
N GLY A 256 22.52 -15.49 -11.37
CA GLY A 256 22.30 -16.91 -11.63
C GLY A 256 20.96 -17.18 -12.29
N VAL A 257 19.88 -16.59 -11.76
CA VAL A 257 18.53 -16.71 -12.37
C VAL A 257 18.50 -16.11 -13.76
N ARG A 258 19.13 -14.95 -13.96
CA ARG A 258 19.25 -14.28 -15.26
C ARG A 258 19.96 -15.15 -16.28
N THR A 259 21.10 -15.73 -15.90
CA THR A 259 21.90 -16.58 -16.80
C THR A 259 21.12 -17.79 -17.28
N ARG A 260 20.20 -18.33 -16.45
CA ARG A 260 19.42 -19.53 -16.77
C ARG A 260 18.09 -19.24 -17.47
N THR A 261 17.42 -18.14 -17.13
CA THR A 261 16.04 -17.88 -17.57
C THR A 261 15.91 -16.67 -18.49
N ASN A 262 16.97 -15.86 -18.64
CA ASN A 262 16.96 -14.52 -19.24
C ASN A 262 16.08 -13.48 -18.53
N ALA A 263 15.40 -13.84 -17.44
CA ALA A 263 14.72 -12.86 -16.59
C ALA A 263 15.75 -11.83 -16.04
N SER A 264 15.33 -10.59 -15.80
CA SER A 264 16.23 -9.48 -15.41
C SER A 264 17.28 -9.06 -16.46
N GLY A 265 17.43 -9.76 -17.59
CA GLY A 265 18.47 -9.44 -18.58
C GLY A 265 18.15 -8.32 -19.57
N GLY A 266 16.91 -7.82 -19.58
CA GLY A 266 16.46 -6.74 -20.46
C GLY A 266 16.35 -5.39 -19.75
N CYS A 267 15.21 -5.12 -19.13
CA CYS A 267 14.91 -3.83 -18.49
C CYS A 267 15.21 -3.79 -16.98
N GLY A 268 15.60 -4.91 -16.36
CA GLY A 268 15.85 -5.01 -14.92
C GLY A 268 14.63 -4.88 -14.00
N ALA A 269 13.44 -4.55 -14.51
CA ALA A 269 12.28 -4.25 -13.67
C ALA A 269 11.74 -5.42 -12.81
N CYS A 270 12.21 -6.66 -13.05
CA CYS A 270 11.82 -7.83 -12.27
C CYS A 270 12.91 -8.31 -11.29
N SER A 271 14.07 -7.64 -11.19
CA SER A 271 15.18 -8.07 -10.33
C SER A 271 14.75 -8.21 -8.87
N GLU A 272 14.11 -7.19 -8.29
CA GLU A 272 13.65 -7.22 -6.90
C GLU A 272 12.64 -8.35 -6.63
N ARG A 273 11.79 -8.68 -7.61
CA ARG A 273 10.85 -9.80 -7.49
C ARG A 273 11.57 -11.14 -7.50
N ILE A 274 12.66 -11.25 -8.27
CA ILE A 274 13.49 -12.45 -8.29
C ILE A 274 14.21 -12.61 -6.95
N ASP A 275 14.71 -11.52 -6.37
CA ASP A 275 15.27 -11.53 -5.00
C ASP A 275 14.23 -11.99 -3.96
N ASP A 276 13.00 -11.47 -4.03
CA ASP A 276 11.90 -11.89 -3.15
C ASP A 276 11.60 -13.41 -3.30
N ILE A 277 11.63 -13.94 -4.53
CA ILE A 277 11.45 -15.38 -4.81
C ILE A 277 12.60 -16.19 -4.21
N LEU A 278 13.85 -15.80 -4.45
CA LEU A 278 15.04 -16.46 -3.89
C LEU A 278 14.99 -16.51 -2.35
N ALA A 279 14.62 -15.39 -1.72
CA ALA A 279 14.47 -15.32 -0.27
C ALA A 279 13.35 -16.26 0.23
N SER A 280 12.21 -16.32 -0.47
CA SER A 280 11.11 -17.20 -0.08
C SER A 280 11.47 -18.70 -0.20
N VAL A 281 12.17 -19.08 -1.29
CA VAL A 281 12.62 -20.45 -1.51
C VAL A 281 13.68 -20.86 -0.48
N ALA A 282 14.59 -19.96 -0.12
CA ALA A 282 15.58 -20.19 0.94
C ALA A 282 14.92 -20.45 2.31
N VAL A 283 13.84 -19.75 2.65
CA VAL A 283 13.07 -19.97 3.89
C VAL A 283 12.38 -21.33 3.89
N THR A 284 11.83 -21.77 2.75
CA THR A 284 11.21 -23.11 2.63
C THR A 284 12.23 -24.25 2.61
N ALA A 285 13.50 -23.96 2.31
CA ALA A 285 14.60 -24.93 2.24
C ALA A 285 15.32 -25.14 3.58
N VAL A 286 15.01 -24.38 4.64
CA VAL A 286 15.48 -24.66 6.01
C VAL A 286 14.68 -25.84 6.56
N PRO A 287 15.26 -27.04 6.72
CA PRO A 287 14.53 -28.17 7.25
C PRO A 287 14.29 -27.98 8.75
N ALA A 288 13.18 -28.54 9.24
CA ALA A 288 12.93 -28.83 10.64
C ALA A 288 13.97 -29.83 11.18
N LEU A 289 15.21 -29.38 11.36
CA LEU A 289 16.35 -30.12 11.89
C LEU A 289 16.91 -29.35 13.08
N GLN A 290 16.10 -29.29 14.15
CA GLN A 290 16.54 -29.07 15.53
C GLN A 290 15.42 -29.53 16.47
N ALA A 291 15.13 -30.83 16.42
CA ALA A 291 14.37 -31.55 17.44
C ALA A 291 14.83 -33.01 17.45
N ALA A 292 16.12 -33.23 17.70
CA ALA A 292 16.71 -34.49 18.16
C ALA A 292 18.18 -34.27 18.49
N GLU A 293 18.46 -33.85 19.73
CA GLU A 293 19.48 -34.40 20.64
C GLU A 293 19.30 -33.78 22.03
#